data_AF-A0A7X6JXJ7-F1
#
_entry.id   AF-A0A7X6JXJ7-F1
#
_cell.length_a   1.000
_cell.length_b   1.000
_cell.length_c   1.000
_cell.angle_alpha   90.00
_cell.angle_beta   90.00
_cell.angle_gamma   90.00
#
_symmetry.space_group_name_H-M   'P 1'
#
loop_
_entity.id
_entity.type
_entity.pdbx_description
1 polymer ?
#
loop_
_entity_poly.entity_id
_entity_poly.type
_entity_poly.pdbx_seq_one_letter_code
_entity_poly.pdbx_strand_id
1 'polypeptide(L)' 'MPTTKDILSVTTDSIADFIRKQADARTLSRLVRRLNAELLDGDEAARDLAAAALRHLGFVDQLRP' A
#
# COMPACT_ATOMS: atom_id res chain seq x y z
N MET A 1 -11.62 -2.41 5.38
CA MET A 1 -10.46 -1.68 4.80
C MET A 1 -9.52 -2.72 4.22
N PRO A 2 -8.98 -2.56 3.01
CA PRO A 2 -8.14 -3.58 2.37
C PRO A 2 -6.92 -3.94 3.22
N THR A 3 -6.58 -5.22 3.32
CA THR A 3 -5.34 -5.70 3.95
C THR A 3 -4.15 -5.49 3.00
N THR A 4 -2.93 -5.60 3.53
CA THR A 4 -1.70 -5.45 2.75
C THR A 4 -1.60 -6.53 1.66
N LYS A 5 -2.09 -7.75 1.93
CA LYS A 5 -2.21 -8.82 0.93
C LYS A 5 -3.26 -8.55 -0.14
N ASP A 6 -4.39 -7.91 0.22
CA ASP A 6 -5.41 -7.52 -0.76
C ASP A 6 -4.85 -6.50 -1.76
N ILE A 7 -4.06 -5.53 -1.27
CA ILE A 7 -3.41 -4.51 -2.10
C ILE A 7 -2.44 -5.16 -3.09
N LEU A 8 -1.60 -6.09 -2.61
CA LEU A 8 -0.63 -6.81 -3.44
C LEU A 8 -1.29 -7.74 -4.46
N SER A 9 -2.56 -8.10 -4.25
CA SER A 9 -3.34 -8.92 -5.17
C SER A 9 -4.05 -8.10 -6.26
N VAL A 10 -4.06 -6.76 -6.15
CA VAL A 10 -4.58 -5.88 -7.21
C VAL A 10 -3.62 -5.95 -8.40
N THR A 11 -4.13 -6.25 -9.59
CA THR A 11 -3.30 -6.24 -10.80
C THR A 11 -2.84 -4.82 -11.14
N THR A 12 -1.66 -4.67 -11.75
CA THR A 12 -1.09 -3.35 -12.10
C THR A 12 -2.06 -2.47 -12.88
N ASP A 13 -2.80 -3.05 -13.83
CA ASP A 13 -3.79 -2.34 -14.64
C ASP A 13 -4.99 -1.82 -13.81
N SER A 14 -5.27 -2.45 -12.67
CA SER A 14 -6.39 -2.09 -11.78
C SER A 14 -5.99 -1.16 -10.63
N ILE A 15 -4.71 -0.82 -10.48
CA ILE A 15 -4.22 -0.01 -9.34
C ILE A 15 -4.82 1.39 -9.37
N ALA A 16 -4.90 2.03 -10.54
CA ALA A 16 -5.48 3.36 -10.67
C ALA A 16 -6.94 3.39 -10.20
N ASP A 17 -7.74 2.40 -10.61
CA ASP A 17 -9.14 2.28 -10.21
C ASP A 17 -9.28 1.94 -8.72
N PHE A 18 -8.39 1.10 -8.18
CA PHE A 18 -8.33 0.82 -6.75
C PHE A 18 -8.07 2.10 -5.95
N ILE A 19 -7.06 2.90 -6.32
CA ILE A 19 -6.71 4.16 -5.65
C ILE A 19 -7.90 5.12 -5.72
N ARG A 20 -8.53 5.26 -6.90
CA ARG A 20 -9.71 6.11 -7.09
C ARG A 20 -10.85 5.69 -6.15
N LYS A 21 -11.17 4.40 -6.07
CA LYS A 21 -12.20 3.89 -5.15
C LYS A 21 -11.89 4.19 -3.69
N GLN A 22 -10.64 4.06 -3.24
CA GLN A 22 -10.26 4.40 -1.87
C GLN A 22 -10.28 5.93 -1.61
N ALA A 23 -9.97 6.74 -2.62
CA ALA A 23 -10.05 8.19 -2.53
C ALA A 23 -11.51 8.65 -2.42
N ASP A 24 -12.39 8.12 -3.27
CA ASP A 24 -13.83 8.42 -3.28
C ASP A 24 -14.48 8.00 -1.95
N ALA A 25 -14.08 6.85 -1.41
CA ALA A 25 -14.49 6.38 -0.10
C ALA A 25 -13.85 7.12 1.09
N ARG A 26 -12.94 8.08 0.84
CA ARG A 26 -12.16 8.82 1.85
C ARG A 26 -11.37 7.90 2.79
N THR A 27 -10.97 6.72 2.33
CA THR A 27 -10.22 5.72 3.09
C THR A 27 -8.74 5.69 2.73
N LEU A 28 -8.31 6.34 1.65
CA LEU A 28 -6.94 6.29 1.15
C LEU A 28 -5.91 6.74 2.21
N SER A 29 -6.16 7.84 2.92
CA SER A 29 -5.23 8.34 3.96
C SER A 29 -5.11 7.38 5.14
N ARG A 30 -6.20 6.71 5.52
CA ARG A 30 -6.19 5.67 6.57
C ARG A 30 -5.45 4.42 6.12
N LEU A 31 -5.62 4.05 4.85
CA LEU A 31 -4.90 2.93 4.24
C LEU A 31 -3.40 3.17 4.28
N VAL A 32 -2.93 4.32 3.78
CA VAL A 32 -1.51 4.67 3.77
C VAL A 32 -0.95 4.78 5.19
N ARG A 33 -1.69 5.38 6.14
CA ARG A 33 -1.26 5.44 7.55
C ARG A 33 -1.08 4.04 8.15
N ARG A 34 -1.96 3.08 7.87
CA ARG A 34 -1.81 1.71 8.37
C ARG A 34 -0.57 1.05 7.78
N LEU A 35 -0.34 1.19 6.47
CA LEU A 35 0.86 0.65 5.82
C LEU A 35 2.14 1.27 6.41
N ASN A 36 2.14 2.57 6.67
CA ASN A 36 3.28 3.22 7.32
C ASN A 36 3.48 2.74 8.76
N ALA A 37 2.41 2.44 9.50
CA ALA A 37 2.54 1.85 10.83
C ALA A 37 3.15 0.45 10.75
N GLU A 38 2.65 -0.42 9.86
CA GLU A 38 3.21 -1.77 9.61
C GLU A 38 4.69 -1.70 9.16
N LEU A 39 5.06 -0.68 8.38
CA LEU A 39 6.44 -0.44 7.97
C LEU A 39 7.38 -0.09 9.15
N LEU A 40 6.85 0.46 10.23
CA LEU A 40 7.62 0.95 11.38
C LEU A 40 7.51 0.06 12.63
N ASP A 41 6.63 -0.95 12.63
CA ASP A 41 6.26 -1.74 13.81
C ASP A 41 7.30 -2.78 14.25
N GLY A 42 8.44 -2.88 13.52
CA GLY A 42 9.57 -3.73 13.90
C GLY A 42 9.45 -5.21 13.52
N ASP A 43 8.27 -5.70 13.14
CA ASP A 43 8.10 -7.00 12.49
C ASP A 43 8.63 -6.93 11.04
N GLU A 44 9.70 -7.67 10.78
CA GLU A 44 10.36 -7.72 9.47
C GLU A 44 9.43 -8.19 8.34
N ALA A 45 8.60 -9.20 8.60
CA ALA A 45 7.69 -9.72 7.58
C ALA A 45 6.56 -8.73 7.28
N ALA A 46 6.01 -8.09 8.31
CA ALA A 46 4.99 -7.05 8.13
C ALA A 46 5.57 -5.83 7.40
N ARG A 47 6.80 -5.42 7.75
CA ARG A 47 7.52 -4.32 7.11
C ARG A 47 7.72 -4.57 5.62
N ASP A 48 8.19 -5.75 5.24
CA ASP A 48 8.49 -6.08 3.85
C ASP A 48 7.22 -6.10 2.98
N LEU A 49 6.11 -6.63 3.52
CA LEU A 49 4.81 -6.60 2.87
C LEU A 49 4.26 -5.18 2.72
N ALA A 50 4.37 -4.36 3.77
CA ALA A 50 3.94 -2.98 3.73
C ALA A 50 4.76 -2.15 2.73
N ALA A 51 6.07 -2.33 2.69
CA ALA A 51 6.96 -1.72 1.70
C ALA A 51 6.59 -2.15 0.28
N ALA A 52 6.32 -3.44 0.06
CA ALA A 52 5.87 -3.95 -1.23
C ALA A 52 4.53 -3.31 -1.64
N ALA A 53 3.56 -3.22 -0.73
CA ALA A 53 2.26 -2.63 -1.00
C ALA A 53 2.36 -1.12 -1.33
N LEU A 54 3.18 -0.36 -0.60
CA LEU A 54 3.39 1.07 -0.87
C LEU A 54 4.08 1.30 -2.23
N ARG A 55 5.06 0.46 -2.60
CA ARG A 55 5.66 0.48 -3.94
C ARG A 55 4.66 0.10 -5.03
N HIS A 56 3.86 -0.92 -4.79
CA HIS A 56 2.82 -1.37 -5.73
C HIS A 56 1.83 -0.24 -6.02
N LEU A 57 1.42 0.49 -5.00
CA LEU A 57 0.55 1.66 -5.13
C LEU A 57 1.23 2.89 -5.75
N GLY A 58 2.53 2.85 -6.03
CA GLY A 58 3.29 3.97 -6.60
C GLY A 58 3.57 5.11 -5.61
N PHE A 59 3.45 4.89 -4.30
CA PHE A 59 3.72 5.91 -3.27
C PHE A 59 5.20 6.03 -2.93
N VAL A 60 6.01 5.03 -3.27
CA VAL A 60 7.45 5.03 -3.02
C VAL A 60 8.14 4.72 -4.34
N ASP A 61 8.99 5.64 -4.77
CA ASP A 61 9.83 5.43 -5.94
C ASP A 61 10.83 4.31 -5.66
N GLN A 62 11.26 3.58 -6.69
CA GLN A 62 12.45 2.76 -6.53
C GLN A 62 13.59 3.72 -6.21
N LEU A 63 14.13 3.67 -4.99
CA LEU A 63 15.47 4.18 -4.71
C LEU A 63 16.40 3.50 -5.71
N ARG A 64 16.66 4.15 -6.85
CA ARG A 64 17.75 3.77 -7.75
C ARG A 64 19.04 3.98 -6.94
N PRO A 65 19.89 2.96 -6.77
CA PRO A 65 21.30 3.21 -6.54
C PRO A 65 21.93 3.94 -7.74
#